data_AF-A0A6I2ZNS9-F1
#
_entry.id   AF-A0A6I2ZNS9-F1
#
_cell.length_a   1.000
_cell.length_b   1.000
_cell.length_c   1.000
_cell.angle_alpha   90.00
_cell.angle_beta   90.00
_cell.angle_gamma   90.00
#
_symmetry.space_group_name_H-M   'P 1'
#
loop_
_entity.id
_entity.type
_entity.pdbx_description
1 polymer ?
#
loop_
_entity_poly.entity_id
_entity_poly.type
_entity_poly.pdbx_seq_one_letter_code
_entity_poly.pdbx_strand_id
1 'polypeptide(L)'
;MKIEQCELHNGQVRLGLLSYGASIRSLETPDKKGVFGPIHLALDSVEQYQDAALNPYLGASVGRYANRIAGARFALDGTVVELT
;
A
#
# COMPACT_ATOMS: atom_id res chain seq x y z
N MET A 1 0.21 -2.88 17.82
CA MET A 1 1.43 -3.17 17.01
C MET A 1 2.09 -1.84 16.70
N LYS A 2 3.41 -1.71 16.84
CA LYS A 2 4.12 -0.47 16.47
C LYS A 2 4.32 -0.47 14.94
N ILE A 3 3.89 0.59 14.26
CA ILE A 3 4.16 0.80 12.83
C ILE A 3 5.38 1.69 12.70
N GLU A 4 6.31 1.31 11.84
CA GLU A 4 7.52 2.06 11.55
C GLU A 4 7.37 2.79 10.21
N GLN A 5 8.09 3.90 10.07
CA GLN A 5 8.11 4.72 8.86
C GLN A 5 9.53 4.79 8.31
N CYS A 6 9.65 4.71 6.99
CA CYS A 6 10.90 4.86 6.26
C CYS A 6 10.73 5.92 5.17
N GLU A 7 11.65 6.87 5.11
CA GLU A 7 11.68 7.92 4.09
C GLU A 7 12.86 7.68 3.14
N LEU A 8 12.59 7.75 1.84
CA LEU A 8 13.55 7.56 0.76
C LEU A 8 13.55 8.79 -0.15
N HIS A 9 14.73 9.23 -0.59
CA HIS A 9 14.87 10.38 -1.48
C HIS A 9 16.05 10.20 -2.44
N ASN A 10 15.88 10.63 -3.70
CA ASN A 10 16.94 10.57 -4.72
C ASN A 10 17.15 11.89 -5.47
N GLY A 11 16.61 13.00 -4.94
CA GLY A 11 16.65 14.32 -5.56
C GLY A 11 15.54 14.58 -6.59
N GLN A 12 14.83 13.55 -7.06
CA GLN A 12 13.68 13.67 -7.98
C GLN A 12 12.37 13.15 -7.38
N VAL A 13 12.47 12.22 -6.44
CA VAL A 13 11.33 11.59 -5.77
C VAL A 13 11.58 11.61 -4.27
N ARG A 14 10.52 11.86 -3.50
CA ARG A 14 10.46 11.61 -2.06
C ARG A 14 9.36 10.59 -1.80
N LEU A 15 9.67 9.54 -1.05
CA LEU A 15 8.79 8.40 -0.81
C LEU A 15 8.82 8.03 0.66
N GLY A 16 7.65 8.05 1.31
CA GLY A 16 7.44 7.53 2.65
C GLY A 16 6.75 6.17 2.59
N LEU A 17 7.26 5.21 3.36
CA LEU A 17 6.75 3.84 3.46
C LEU A 17 6.40 3.49 4.90
N LEU A 18 5.34 2.70 5.07
CA LEU A 18 4.97 2.08 6.35
C LEU A 18 5.41 0.62 6.40
N SER A 19 5.88 0.16 7.56
CA SER A 19 6.09 -1.28 7.79
C SER A 19 4.78 -2.08 7.75
N TYR A 20 3.64 -1.41 7.86
CA TYR A 20 2.32 -2.00 7.70
C TYR A 20 1.93 -2.12 6.22
N GLY A 21 1.84 -3.35 5.71
CA GLY A 21 1.51 -3.63 4.32
C GLY A 21 2.55 -3.12 3.32
N ALA A 22 3.76 -2.77 3.76
CA ALA A 22 4.74 -2.03 2.96
C ALA A 22 4.10 -0.83 2.22
N SER A 23 3.20 -0.12 2.90
CA SER A 23 2.29 0.83 2.25
C SER A 23 3.00 2.13 1.90
N ILE A 24 2.74 2.66 0.71
CA ILE A 24 3.12 4.03 0.35
C ILE A 24 2.29 5.01 1.18
N ARG A 25 2.96 5.79 2.04
CA ARG A 25 2.34 6.82 2.88
C ARG A 25 2.45 8.22 2.27
N SER A 26 3.51 8.49 1.54
CA SER A 26 3.73 9.75 0.84
C SER A 26 4.51 9.45 -0.44
N LEU A 27 4.17 10.17 -1.52
CA LEU A 27 4.93 10.13 -2.75
C LEU A 27 4.87 11.52 -3.36
N GLU A 28 6.03 12.16 -3.47
CA GLU A 28 6.16 13.52 -3.98
C GLU A 28 7.19 13.59 -5.10
N THR A 29 6.88 14.44 -6.08
CA THR A 29 7.77 14.77 -7.21
C THR A 29 7.75 16.27 -7.45
N PRO A 30 8.83 16.87 -8.00
CA PRO A 30 8.82 18.27 -8.35
C PRO A 30 7.88 18.54 -9.54
N ASP A 31 7.18 19.66 -9.51
CA ASP A 31 6.47 20.22 -10.65
C ASP A 31 7.43 20.86 -11.66
N LYS A 32 6.88 21.52 -12.69
CA LYS A 32 7.68 22.22 -13.73
C LYS A 32 8.56 23.35 -13.20
N LYS A 33 8.31 23.84 -11.98
CA LYS A 33 9.10 24.89 -11.30
C LYS A 33 10.06 24.30 -10.26
N GLY A 34 10.12 22.98 -10.12
CA GLY A 34 10.96 22.31 -9.12
C GLY A 34 10.30 22.17 -7.75
N VAL A 35 9.01 22.53 -7.60
CA VAL A 35 8.31 22.49 -6.31
C VAL A 35 7.77 21.07 -6.08
N PHE A 36 8.24 20.41 -5.02
CA PHE A 36 7.75 19.08 -4.65
C PHE A 36 6.30 19.15 -4.16
N GLY A 37 5.47 18.24 -4.66
CA GLY A 37 4.09 18.08 -4.22
C GLY A 37 3.63 16.62 -4.29
N PRO A 38 2.57 16.27 -3.52
CA PRO A 38 2.07 14.91 -3.43
C PRO A 38 1.37 14.48 -4.72
N ILE A 39 1.59 13.23 -5.13
CA ILE A 39 0.97 12.62 -6.31
C ILE A 39 0.24 11.30 -5.99
N HIS A 40 0.09 10.97 -4.70
CA HIS A 40 -0.55 9.76 -4.20
C HIS A 40 -1.65 10.10 -3.19
N LEU A 41 -2.76 9.36 -3.23
CA LEU A 41 -3.81 9.44 -2.23
C LEU A 41 -3.34 8.75 -0.94
N ALA A 42 -3.32 9.48 0.16
CA ALA A 42 -2.91 8.97 1.47
C ALA A 42 -3.95 9.30 2.52
N LEU A 43 -3.91 8.56 3.64
CA LEU A 43 -4.70 8.85 4.83
C LEU A 43 -3.96 9.83 5.74
N ASP A 44 -4.68 10.49 6.63
CA ASP A 44 -4.12 11.56 7.45
C ASP A 44 -3.15 11.03 8.53
N SER A 45 -3.47 9.87 9.12
CA SER A 45 -2.68 9.27 10.20
C SER A 45 -2.27 7.84 9.90
N VAL A 46 -1.23 7.35 10.57
CA VAL A 46 -0.76 5.97 10.43
C VAL A 46 -1.78 4.97 10.97
N GLU A 47 -2.48 5.35 12.04
CA GLU A 47 -3.52 4.54 12.68
C GLU A 47 -4.68 4.27 11.71
N GLN A 48 -5.03 5.24 10.87
CA GLN A 48 -6.09 5.08 9.86
C GLN A 48 -5.77 3.98 8.84
N TYR A 49 -4.49 3.67 8.58
CA TYR A 49 -4.14 2.57 7.68
C TYR A 49 -4.55 1.19 8.24
N GLN A 50 -4.78 1.07 9.55
CA GLN A 50 -5.25 -0.17 10.19
C GLN A 50 -6.79 -0.27 10.25
N ASP A 51 -7.50 0.79 9.90
CA ASP A 51 -8.97 0.83 9.92
C ASP A 51 -9.51 0.42 8.54
N ALA A 52 -10.15 -0.74 8.47
CA ALA A 52 -10.72 -1.28 7.22
C ALA A 52 -11.88 -0.45 6.65
N ALA A 53 -12.55 0.37 7.47
CA ALA A 53 -13.59 1.28 7.00
C ALA A 53 -13.01 2.54 6.33
N LEU A 54 -11.78 2.92 6.70
CA LEU A 54 -11.10 4.11 6.18
C LEU A 54 -10.08 3.78 5.09
N ASN A 55 -9.44 2.61 5.15
CA ASN A 55 -8.37 2.23 4.25
C ASN A 55 -8.80 1.17 3.21
N PRO A 56 -9.20 1.58 2.00
CA PRO A 56 -9.49 0.66 0.90
C PRO A 56 -8.20 0.18 0.19
N TYR A 57 -7.18 -0.21 0.96
CA TYR A 57 -5.88 -0.68 0.48
C TYR A 57 -4.99 0.41 -0.18
N LEU A 58 -5.08 1.67 0.26
CA LEU A 58 -4.29 2.77 -0.30
C LEU A 58 -2.79 2.52 -0.13
N GLY A 59 -2.06 2.49 -1.25
CA GLY A 59 -0.61 2.34 -1.28
C GLY A 59 -0.07 1.00 -0.82
N ALA A 60 -0.92 0.06 -0.40
CA ALA A 60 -0.53 -1.21 0.19
C ALA A 60 0.03 -2.20 -0.84
N SER A 61 0.99 -3.02 -0.41
CA SER A 61 1.40 -4.23 -1.12
C SER A 61 0.37 -5.34 -0.87
N VAL A 62 -0.41 -5.69 -1.90
CA VAL A 62 -1.51 -6.68 -1.80
C VAL A 62 -1.03 -8.08 -2.17
N GLY A 63 -1.33 -9.08 -1.34
CA GLY A 63 -0.96 -10.48 -1.57
C GLY A 63 -1.64 -11.45 -0.59
N ARG A 64 -1.44 -12.78 -0.72
CA ARG A 64 -0.56 -13.50 -1.68
C ARG A 64 -1.09 -13.58 -3.12
N TYR A 65 -2.35 -13.24 -3.35
CA TYR A 65 -2.93 -13.10 -4.68
C TYR A 65 -3.73 -11.81 -4.70
N ALA A 66 -3.44 -10.92 -5.64
CA ALA A 66 -4.17 -9.66 -5.76
C ALA A 66 -5.49 -9.86 -6.51
N ASN A 67 -6.49 -9.07 -6.14
CA ASN A 67 -7.84 -9.11 -6.72
C ASN A 67 -8.63 -10.38 -6.35
N ARG A 68 -9.47 -10.91 -7.25
CA ARG A 68 -10.50 -11.90 -6.92
C ARG A 68 -10.11 -13.30 -7.37
N ILE A 69 -10.41 -14.28 -6.52
CA ILE A 69 -10.46 -15.70 -6.87
C ILE A 69 -11.93 -16.11 -6.89
N ALA A 70 -12.39 -16.64 -8.02
CA ALA A 70 -13.79 -16.96 -8.25
C ALA A 70 -14.28 -18.04 -7.27
N GLY A 71 -15.43 -17.81 -6.65
CA GLY A 71 -16.02 -18.76 -5.69
C GLY A 71 -15.13 -19.05 -4.48
N ALA A 72 -14.17 -18.16 -4.17
CA ALA A 72 -13.20 -18.31 -3.09
C ALA A 72 -12.43 -19.65 -3.14
N ARG A 73 -12.24 -20.25 -4.32
CA ARG A 73 -11.57 -21.55 -4.45
C ARG A 73 -10.78 -21.71 -5.73
N PHE A 74 -9.76 -22.55 -5.70
CA PHE A 74 -8.98 -22.92 -6.89
C PHE A 74 -8.33 -24.30 -6.70
N ALA A 75 -7.88 -24.92 -7.79
CA ALA A 75 -7.11 -26.17 -7.72
C ALA A 75 -5.61 -25.85 -7.81
N LEU A 76 -4.81 -26.47 -6.95
CA LEU A 76 -3.34 -26.43 -6.95
C LEU A 76 -2.82 -27.85 -6.83
N ASP A 77 -2.04 -28.30 -7.82
CA ASP A 77 -1.44 -29.65 -7.86
C ASP A 77 -2.47 -30.77 -7.62
N GLY A 78 -3.66 -30.64 -8.22
CA GLY A 78 -4.76 -31.59 -8.09
C GLY A 78 -5.55 -31.52 -6.77
N THR A 79 -5.16 -30.64 -5.84
CA THR A 79 -5.86 -30.42 -4.57
C THR A 79 -6.69 -29.14 -4.63
N VAL A 80 -7.96 -29.20 -4.22
CA VAL A 80 -8.81 -28.01 -4.11
C VAL A 80 -8.44 -27.22 -2.85
N VAL A 81 -8.14 -25.94 -3.03
CA VAL A 81 -7.91 -24.97 -1.97
C VAL A 81 -9.12 -24.04 -1.89
N GLU A 82 -9.75 -24.00 -0.73
CA GLU A 82 -10.79 -23.04 -0.37
C GLU A 82 -10.15 -21.89 0.45
N LEU A 83 -10.52 -20.65 0.15
CA LEU A 83 -10.09 -19.45 0.85
C LEU A 83 -11.08 -19.13 1.97
N THR A 84 -10.57 -18.91 3.18
CA THR A 84 -11.35 -18.57 4.39
C THR A 84 -10.99 -17.19 4.91
#